data_AF-K1SBQ5-F1
#
_entry.id   AF-K1SBQ5-F1
#
_cell.length_a   1.000
_cell.length_b   1.000
_cell.length_c   1.000
_cell.angle_alpha   90.00
_cell.angle_beta   90.00
_cell.angle_gamma   90.00
#
_symmetry.space_group_name_H-M   'P 1'
#
loop_
_entity.id
_entity.type
_entity.pdbx_description
1 polymer ?
#
loop_
_entity_poly.entity_id
_entity_poly.type
_entity_poly.pdbx_seq_one_letter_code
_entity_poly.pdbx_strand_id
1 'polypeptide(L)'
;PTGWICGQTARDFIQTKTGIGGSMNVQEAEEFKTSKFFCKTDFDMKEIKKEEAAYVPLPKFYTFKSREERERILYRNFVNVGMEVKEMIKDVQNKRGAK
;
A
#
# COMPACT_ATOMS: atom_id res chain seq x y z
N PRO A 1 -18.14 10.14 34.91
CA PRO A 1 -17.01 9.73 34.04
C PRO A 1 -16.76 10.80 32.97
N THR A 2 -15.79 11.68 33.22
CA THR A 2 -15.32 12.70 32.27
C THR A 2 -14.66 12.01 31.09
N GLY A 3 -15.42 11.86 29.99
CA GLY A 3 -14.94 11.29 28.75
C GLY A 3 -13.95 12.25 28.09
N TRP A 4 -12.69 11.84 28.02
CA TRP A 4 -11.67 12.55 27.27
C TRP A 4 -11.97 12.41 25.78
N ILE A 5 -12.42 13.52 25.16
CA ILE A 5 -12.59 13.58 23.71
C ILE A 5 -11.19 13.56 23.09
N CYS A 6 -10.85 12.45 22.43
CA CYS A 6 -9.53 12.32 21.79
C CYS A 6 -9.39 13.38 20.68
N GLY A 7 -8.33 14.20 20.80
CA GLY A 7 -7.97 15.23 19.82
C GLY A 7 -8.04 16.68 20.32
N GLN A 8 -8.44 16.95 21.56
CA GLN A 8 -8.22 18.26 22.17
C GLN A 8 -6.91 18.24 22.97
N THR A 9 -5.91 19.01 22.53
CA THR A 9 -4.80 19.43 23.42
C THR A 9 -5.43 20.11 24.62
N ALA A 10 -5.05 19.70 25.83
CA ALA A 10 -5.56 20.27 27.08
C ALA A 10 -5.40 21.79 27.01
N ARG A 11 -6.52 22.51 26.90
CA ARG A 11 -6.53 23.96 27.02
C ARG A 11 -6.49 24.27 28.51
N ASP A 12 -5.45 24.99 28.92
CA ASP A 12 -5.34 25.54 30.28
C ASP A 12 -6.59 26.37 30.62
N PHE A 13 -7.39 25.84 31.55
CA PHE A 13 -8.33 26.48 32.49
C PHE A 13 -9.10 27.76 32.11
N ILE A 14 -9.49 27.98 30.86
CA ILE A 14 -10.46 29.04 30.52
C ILE A 14 -11.88 28.47 30.63
N GLN A 15 -12.71 29.07 31.50
CA GLN A 15 -14.11 28.67 31.68
C GLN A 15 -14.91 28.94 30.41
N THR A 16 -15.44 27.89 29.81
CA THR A 16 -16.32 27.95 28.64
C THR A 16 -17.59 28.73 28.97
N LYS A 17 -18.00 29.65 28.07
CA LYS A 17 -19.23 30.42 28.26
C LYS A 17 -20.45 29.55 27.95
N THR A 18 -21.28 29.33 28.95
CA THR A 18 -22.46 28.47 28.87
C THR A 18 -23.75 29.30 28.82
N GLY A 19 -24.80 28.80 28.15
CA GLY A 19 -26.10 29.46 28.07
C GLY A 19 -26.87 29.47 29.39
N ILE A 20 -28.08 30.04 29.40
CA ILE A 20 -28.98 30.04 30.57
C ILE A 20 -29.20 28.60 31.03
N GLY A 21 -28.84 28.31 32.29
CA GLY A 21 -28.99 26.98 32.88
C GLY A 21 -27.79 26.04 32.71
N GLY A 22 -26.63 26.51 32.24
CA GLY A 22 -25.44 25.66 32.18
C GLY A 22 -25.48 24.63 31.04
N SER A 23 -26.39 24.77 30.09
CA SER A 23 -26.42 23.97 28.86
C SER A 23 -25.66 24.69 27.72
N MET A 24 -24.90 23.92 26.95
CA MET A 24 -24.33 24.38 25.69
C MET A 24 -24.36 23.26 24.65
N ASN A 25 -24.72 23.61 23.42
CA ASN A 25 -24.61 22.72 22.27
C ASN A 25 -23.15 22.69 21.78
N VAL A 26 -22.40 21.70 22.24
CA VAL A 26 -20.99 21.47 21.85
C VAL A 26 -20.83 21.25 20.33
N GLN A 27 -21.89 20.83 19.63
CA GLN A 27 -21.88 20.63 18.18
C GLN A 27 -21.96 21.95 17.37
N GLU A 28 -22.56 22.99 17.94
CA GLU A 28 -22.81 24.27 17.27
C GLU A 28 -21.84 25.37 17.73
N ALA A 29 -21.31 25.23 18.95
CA ALA A 29 -20.37 26.17 19.54
C ALA A 29 -19.09 26.27 18.71
N GLU A 30 -18.76 27.50 18.30
CA GLU A 30 -17.57 27.80 17.50
C GLU A 30 -16.28 27.36 18.21
N GLU A 31 -16.26 27.44 19.55
CA GLU A 31 -15.18 26.97 20.42
C GLU A 31 -14.92 25.45 20.33
N PHE A 32 -15.93 24.67 19.95
CA PHE A 32 -15.90 23.21 19.86
C PHE A 32 -16.13 22.65 18.46
N LYS A 33 -16.10 23.51 17.43
CA LYS A 33 -15.90 23.08 16.04
C LYS A 33 -14.53 22.41 15.95
N THR A 34 -14.49 21.13 16.29
CA THR A 34 -13.30 20.32 16.14
C THR A 34 -12.97 20.32 14.65
N SER A 35 -11.75 20.72 14.31
CA SER A 35 -11.17 20.51 12.97
C SER A 35 -11.21 19.04 12.54
N LYS A 36 -11.59 18.13 13.46
CA LYS A 36 -11.80 16.70 13.25
C LYS A 36 -12.81 16.35 12.15
N PHE A 37 -13.80 17.21 11.85
CA PHE A 37 -14.68 17.01 10.68
C PHE A 37 -14.15 17.66 9.38
N PHE A 38 -13.15 18.52 9.49
CA PHE A 38 -12.46 19.20 8.38
C PHE A 38 -10.95 18.90 8.40
N CYS A 39 -10.57 17.67 8.72
CA CYS A 39 -9.27 17.12 8.33
C CYS A 39 -9.26 16.91 6.80
N LYS A 40 -9.52 17.98 6.04
CA LYS A 40 -9.00 18.07 4.69
C LYS A 40 -7.52 18.34 4.88
N THR A 41 -6.74 17.27 4.98
CA THR A 41 -5.33 17.36 4.58
C THR A 41 -5.35 17.99 3.20
N ASP A 42 -4.81 19.20 3.07
CA ASP A 42 -4.65 19.88 1.79
C ASP A 42 -3.58 19.12 1.02
N PHE A 43 -4.01 18.06 0.34
CA PHE A 43 -3.14 17.23 -0.46
C PHE A 43 -2.83 17.97 -1.75
N ASP A 44 -1.54 18.25 -2.00
CA ASP A 44 -1.14 18.77 -3.30
C ASP A 44 -1.31 17.67 -4.36
N MET A 45 -2.43 17.74 -5.07
CA MET A 45 -2.78 16.82 -6.13
C MET A 45 -1.76 16.83 -7.29
N LYS A 46 -0.93 17.87 -7.43
CA LYS A 46 0.16 17.89 -8.42
C LYS A 46 1.34 17.03 -7.94
N GLU A 47 1.69 17.10 -6.67
CA GLU A 47 2.75 16.27 -6.09
C GLU A 47 2.37 14.79 -6.10
N ILE A 48 1.13 14.47 -5.73
CA ILE A 48 0.63 13.09 -5.80
C ILE A 48 0.72 12.53 -7.22
N LYS A 49 0.28 13.27 -8.23
CA LYS A 49 0.36 12.81 -9.63
C LYS A 49 1.80 12.62 -10.11
N LYS A 50 2.73 13.45 -9.63
CA LYS A 50 4.16 13.32 -9.92
C LYS A 50 4.74 12.05 -9.26
N GLU A 51 4.30 11.74 -8.05
CA GLU A 51 4.67 10.51 -7.34
C GLU A 51 4.06 9.27 -8.03
N GLU A 52 2.78 9.30 -8.38
CA GLU A 52 2.07 8.21 -9.06
C GLU A 52 2.70 7.88 -10.42
N ALA A 53 3.15 8.89 -11.16
CA ALA A 53 3.86 8.68 -12.43
C ALA A 53 5.22 7.99 -12.27
N ALA A 54 5.80 8.03 -11.07
CA ALA A 54 7.04 7.35 -10.73
C ALA A 54 6.82 5.93 -10.16
N TYR A 55 5.57 5.49 -9.99
CA TYR A 55 5.29 4.13 -9.54
C TYR A 55 5.80 3.11 -10.55
N VAL A 56 6.66 2.23 -10.05
CA VAL A 56 7.14 1.08 -10.82
C VAL A 56 5.94 0.16 -11.05
N PRO A 57 5.74 -0.36 -12.28
CA PRO A 57 4.67 -1.32 -12.53
C PRO A 57 4.83 -2.49 -11.57
N LEU A 58 3.70 -2.95 -11.02
CA LEU A 58 3.67 -4.15 -10.20
C LEU A 58 4.40 -5.28 -10.96
N PRO A 59 5.29 -6.03 -10.28
CA PRO A 59 5.96 -7.15 -10.92
C PRO A 59 4.94 -8.04 -11.62
N LYS A 60 5.26 -8.50 -12.82
CA LYS A 60 4.41 -9.45 -13.54
C LYS A 60 4.40 -10.76 -12.76
N PHE A 61 3.40 -10.95 -11.91
CA PHE A 61 3.12 -12.25 -11.32
C PHE A 61 2.70 -13.20 -12.45
N TYR A 62 3.13 -14.46 -12.38
CA TYR A 62 2.65 -15.48 -13.30
C TYR A 62 1.17 -15.73 -13.02
N THR A 63 0.29 -15.14 -13.83
CA THR A 63 -1.14 -15.42 -13.81
C THR A 63 -1.40 -16.63 -14.69
N PHE A 64 -1.49 -17.81 -14.08
CA PHE A 64 -1.94 -19.02 -14.75
C PHE A 64 -3.47 -19.06 -14.75
N LYS A 65 -4.12 -19.44 -15.87
CA LYS A 65 -5.59 -19.44 -15.93
C LYS A 65 -6.20 -20.54 -15.05
N SER A 66 -5.48 -21.64 -14.84
CA SER A 66 -5.87 -22.73 -13.93
C SER A 66 -4.66 -23.39 -13.28
N ARG A 67 -4.91 -24.17 -12.21
CA ARG A 67 -3.89 -24.98 -11.53
C ARG A 67 -3.26 -26.01 -12.46
N GLU A 68 -4.06 -26.66 -13.30
CA GLU A 68 -3.58 -27.68 -14.24
C GLU A 68 -2.72 -27.06 -15.35
N GLU A 69 -3.13 -25.91 -15.89
CA GLU A 69 -2.35 -25.20 -16.90
C GLU A 69 -1.01 -24.73 -16.33
N ARG A 70 -1.01 -24.26 -15.07
CA ARG A 70 0.22 -23.97 -14.33
C ARG A 70 1.15 -25.18 -14.27
N GLU A 71 0.65 -26.31 -13.77
CA GLU A 71 1.47 -27.52 -13.59
C GLU A 71 2.01 -28.02 -14.94
N ARG A 72 1.21 -27.95 -16.01
CA ARG A 72 1.64 -28.31 -17.37
C ARG A 72 2.74 -27.39 -17.90
N ILE A 73 2.56 -26.07 -17.81
CA ILE A 73 3.53 -25.08 -18.31
C ILE A 73 4.85 -25.21 -17.54
N LEU A 74 4.78 -25.30 -16.21
CA LEU A 74 5.96 -25.41 -15.37
C LEU A 74 6.72 -26.72 -15.61
N TYR A 75 6.01 -27.84 -15.75
CA TYR A 75 6.64 -29.12 -16.05
C TYR A 75 7.32 -29.12 -17.42
N ARG A 76 6.66 -28.57 -18.45
CA ARG A 76 7.27 -28.42 -19.78
C ARG A 76 8.55 -27.58 -19.72
N ASN A 77 8.53 -26.46 -19.00
CA ASN A 77 9.70 -25.60 -18.84
C ASN A 77 10.84 -26.34 -18.12
N PHE A 78 10.52 -27.10 -17.06
CA PHE A 78 11.52 -27.89 -16.34
C PHE A 78 12.22 -28.92 -17.24
N VAL A 79 11.46 -29.66 -18.06
CA VAL A 79 12.01 -30.63 -19.00
C VAL A 79 12.88 -29.96 -20.05
N ASN A 80 12.40 -28.85 -20.65
CA ASN A 80 13.14 -28.12 -21.68
C ASN A 80 14.48 -27.59 -21.15
N VAL A 81 14.48 -26.90 -20.01
CA VAL A 81 15.71 -26.43 -19.38
C VAL A 81 16.66 -27.59 -19.08
N GLY A 82 16.13 -28.71 -18.59
CA GLY A 82 16.93 -29.91 -18.35
C GLY A 82 17.59 -30.48 -19.61
N MET A 83 16.90 -30.43 -20.76
CA MET A 83 17.46 -30.84 -22.05
C MET A 83 18.51 -29.86 -22.55
N GLU A 84 18.22 -28.56 -22.54
CA GLU A 84 19.13 -27.49 -22.96
C GLU A 84 20.44 -27.53 -22.16
N VAL A 85 20.36 -27.73 -20.84
CA VAL A 85 21.55 -27.85 -19.98
C VAL A 85 22.35 -29.10 -20.34
N LYS A 86 21.70 -30.24 -20.60
CA LYS A 86 22.40 -31.46 -21.02
C LYS A 86 23.09 -31.29 -22.37
N GLU A 87 22.44 -30.63 -23.32
CA GLU A 87 23.01 -30.34 -24.63
C GLU A 87 24.21 -29.40 -24.51
N MET A 88 24.08 -28.31 -23.74
CA MET A 88 25.18 -27.40 -23.44
C MET A 88 26.38 -28.13 -22.80
N ILE A 89 26.14 -29.05 -21.87
CA ILE A 89 27.22 -29.84 -21.26
C ILE A 89 27.93 -30.69 -22.32
N LYS A 90 27.18 -31.38 -23.20
CA LYS A 90 27.76 -32.18 -24.29
C LYS A 90 28.60 -31.30 -25.22
N ASP A 91 28.11 -30.14 -25.60
CA ASP A 91 28.83 -29.20 -26.46
C ASP A 91 30.14 -28.72 -25.84
N VAL A 92 30.12 -28.36 -24.56
CA VAL A 92 31.34 -27.94 -23.84
C VAL A 92 32.33 -29.09 -23.71
N GLN A 93 31.87 -30.31 -23.43
CA GLN A 93 32.72 -31.50 -23.34
C GLN A 93 33.32 -31.88 -24.71
N ASN A 94 32.54 -31.85 -25.77
CA ASN A 94 32.98 -32.13 -27.14
C ASN A 94 34.02 -31.10 -27.61
N LYS A 95 33.83 -29.81 -27.30
CA LYS A 95 34.81 -28.75 -27.59
C LYS A 95 36.12 -28.92 -26.82
N ARG A 96 36.08 -29.49 -25.61
CA ARG A 96 37.28 -29.81 -24.80
C ARG A 96 38.00 -31.09 -25.25
N GLY A 97 37.28 -32.02 -25.89
CA GLY A 97 37.81 -33.28 -26.43
C GLY A 97 38.31 -33.21 -27.87
N ALA A 98 38.10 -32.09 -28.56
CA ALA A 98 38.68 -31.83 -29.88
C ALA A 98 40.18 -31.50 -29.74
N LYS A 99 41.01 -32.55 -29.77
CA LYS A 99 42.45 -32.51 -30.01
C LYS A 99 42.78 -33.41 -31.18
#